data_AF-A0A7X7YP63-F1
#
_entry.id   AF-A0A7X7YP63-F1
#
_cell.length_a   1.000
_cell.length_b   1.000
_cell.length_c   1.000
_cell.angle_alpha   90.00
_cell.angle_beta   90.00
_cell.angle_gamma   90.00
#
_symmetry.space_group_name_H-M   'P 1'
#
loop_
_entity.id
_entity.type
_entity.pdbx_description
1 polymer ?
#
loop_
_entity_poly.entity_id
_entity_poly.type
_entity_poly.pdbx_seq_one_letter_code
_entity_poly.pdbx_strand_id
1 'polypeptide(L)'
;ILYEKGDYFIADLIMAGEIVKNVLKMILTKPKKNNHTKIGTVLLGTVEGDIHDLGKNIFSSMLEAEGFEVIDLGTDVAPKEFVVQTKKIQPQIVAMSGVLTLAVESMKKTVDALISHGLRDQVKVLIGGNAVNRISFEYIGADAFTNCADEGVVYCKKWVNL
;
A
#
# COMPACT_ATOMS: atom_id res chain seq x y z
N ILE A 1 23.53 1.90 4.56
CA ILE A 1 25.01 1.87 4.55
C ILE A 1 25.64 2.91 5.49
N LEU A 2 25.51 4.23 5.29
CA LEU A 2 26.17 5.21 6.18
C LEU A 2 25.63 5.17 7.62
N TYR A 3 24.31 5.10 7.79
CA TYR A 3 23.68 4.89 9.10
C TYR A 3 24.08 3.55 9.74
N GLU A 4 24.04 2.46 8.97
CA GLU A 4 24.40 1.10 9.46
C GLU A 4 25.87 0.99 9.86
N LYS A 5 26.75 1.80 9.26
CA LYS A 5 28.17 1.89 9.62
C LYS A 5 28.43 2.82 10.82
N GLY A 6 27.41 3.53 11.30
CA GLY A 6 27.50 4.47 12.41
C GLY A 6 27.99 5.87 12.01
N ASP A 7 28.14 6.15 10.71
CA ASP A 7 28.56 7.47 10.22
C ASP A 7 27.44 8.51 10.34
N TYR A 8 26.18 8.07 10.31
CA TYR A 8 24.97 8.89 10.50
C TYR A 8 24.12 8.38 11.65
N PHE A 9 23.36 9.29 12.24
CA PHE A 9 22.46 9.04 13.35
C PHE A 9 20.99 9.13 12.94
N ILE A 10 20.10 8.84 13.88
CA ILE A 10 18.65 8.82 13.63
C ILE A 10 18.13 10.20 13.16
N ALA A 11 18.74 11.30 13.63
CA ALA A 11 18.39 12.65 13.21
C ALA A 11 18.63 12.88 11.71
N ASP A 12 19.73 12.34 11.17
CA ASP A 12 20.07 12.45 9.74
C ASP A 12 19.06 11.68 8.89
N LEU A 13 18.63 10.50 9.34
CA LEU A 13 17.59 9.72 8.67
C LEU A 13 16.25 10.45 8.65
N ILE A 14 15.85 11.06 9.76
CA ILE A 14 14.62 11.86 9.86
C ILE A 14 14.70 13.03 8.88
N MET A 15 15.83 13.75 8.86
CA MET A 15 16.03 14.88 7.95
C MET A 15 16.00 14.45 6.48
N ALA A 16 16.65 13.33 6.13
CA ALA A 16 16.60 12.78 4.78
C ALA A 16 15.17 12.39 4.37
N GLY A 17 14.40 11.77 5.28
CA GLY A 17 13.00 11.45 5.07
C GLY A 17 12.14 12.70 4.78
N GLU A 18 12.32 13.77 5.54
CA GLU A 18 11.62 15.04 5.32
C GLU A 18 12.00 15.71 4.00
N ILE A 19 13.28 15.67 3.61
CA ILE A 19 13.73 16.18 2.31
C ILE A 19 13.02 15.44 1.17
N VAL A 20 13.04 14.10 1.20
CA VAL A 20 12.39 13.28 0.16
C VAL A 20 10.90 13.54 0.12
N LYS A 21 10.23 13.61 1.28
CA LYS A 21 8.80 13.89 1.38
C LYS A 21 8.43 15.24 0.74
N ASN A 22 9.22 16.28 1.00
CA ASN A 22 8.99 17.61 0.41
C ASN A 22 9.22 17.61 -1.11
N VAL A 23 10.27 16.93 -1.59
CA VAL A 23 10.52 16.78 -3.03
C VAL A 23 9.38 16.04 -3.72
N LEU A 24 8.92 14.92 -3.15
CA LEU A 24 7.79 14.17 -3.68
C LEU A 24 6.52 14.99 -3.68
N LYS A 25 6.26 15.80 -2.64
CA LYS A 25 5.10 16.69 -2.62
C LYS A 25 5.10 17.67 -3.80
N MET A 26 6.28 18.12 -4.25
CA MET A 26 6.41 18.99 -5.42
C MET A 26 6.17 18.22 -6.73
N ILE A 27 6.72 17.00 -6.85
CA ILE A 27 6.64 16.17 -8.07
C ILE A 27 5.25 15.55 -8.25
N LEU A 28 4.68 15.01 -7.17
CA LEU A 28 3.39 14.34 -7.13
C LEU A 28 2.22 15.35 -7.00
N THR A 29 2.45 16.64 -7.28
CA THR A 29 1.37 17.61 -7.36
C THR A 29 0.38 17.14 -8.41
N LYS A 30 -0.84 16.81 -7.95
CA LYS A 30 -1.85 16.10 -8.73
C LYS A 30 -2.04 16.76 -10.11
N PRO A 31 -1.93 16.03 -11.23
CA PRO A 31 -2.52 16.53 -12.47
C PRO A 31 -3.99 16.82 -12.17
N LYS A 32 -4.49 17.99 -12.60
CA LYS A 32 -5.92 18.33 -12.48
C LYS A 32 -6.73 17.12 -12.92
N LYS A 33 -7.77 16.76 -12.16
CA LYS A 33 -8.75 15.74 -12.54
C LYS A 33 -9.20 16.01 -13.98
N ASN A 34 -8.55 15.36 -14.93
CA ASN A 34 -9.12 15.16 -16.24
C ASN A 34 -10.33 14.25 -15.99
N ASN A 35 -11.43 14.47 -16.72
CA ASN A 35 -12.63 13.63 -16.70
C ASN A 35 -12.35 12.21 -17.24
N HIS A 36 -11.34 11.53 -16.69
CA HIS A 36 -11.04 10.15 -17.01
C HIS A 36 -12.09 9.26 -16.36
N THR A 37 -12.61 8.34 -17.15
CA THR A 37 -13.46 7.26 -16.69
C THR A 37 -12.68 6.44 -15.65
N LYS A 38 -13.27 6.26 -14.46
CA LYS A 38 -12.72 5.44 -13.39
C LYS A 38 -12.51 4.00 -13.88
N ILE A 39 -11.27 3.51 -13.87
CA ILE A 39 -10.95 2.13 -14.29
C ILE A 39 -11.11 1.09 -13.17
N GLY A 40 -11.06 1.51 -11.92
CA GLY A 40 -11.22 0.64 -10.75
C GLY A 40 -10.98 1.39 -9.44
N THR A 41 -11.36 0.79 -8.32
CA THR A 41 -11.12 1.31 -6.97
C THR A 41 -10.08 0.46 -6.24
N VAL A 42 -9.10 1.13 -5.64
CA VAL A 42 -8.10 0.54 -4.75
C VAL A 42 -8.29 1.09 -3.35
N LEU A 43 -8.48 0.22 -2.36
CA LEU A 43 -8.38 0.56 -0.95
C LEU A 43 -6.93 0.34 -0.51
N LEU A 44 -6.26 1.40 -0.07
CA LEU A 44 -4.83 1.38 0.22
C LEU A 44 -4.58 1.78 1.68
N GLY A 45 -3.62 1.14 2.35
CA GLY A 45 -3.22 1.56 3.69
C GLY A 45 -1.89 0.94 4.14
N THR A 46 -1.18 1.64 5.03
CA THR A 46 -0.08 1.04 5.79
C THR A 46 -0.67 0.36 7.03
N VAL A 47 -0.33 -0.91 7.22
CA VAL A 47 -0.96 -1.76 8.23
C VAL A 47 -0.62 -1.35 9.67
N GLU A 48 -1.44 -1.82 10.62
CA GLU A 48 -1.27 -1.62 12.06
C GLU A 48 0.15 -1.85 12.54
N GLY A 49 0.65 -0.94 13.37
CA GLY A 49 1.99 -0.93 13.93
C GLY A 49 3.07 -0.37 13.00
N ASP A 50 2.70 0.09 11.80
CA ASP A 50 3.64 0.66 10.83
C ASP A 50 3.20 2.05 10.35
N ILE A 51 4.13 3.00 10.39
CA ILE A 51 3.93 4.41 10.05
C ILE A 51 4.60 4.82 8.73
N HIS A 52 5.30 3.90 8.07
CA HIS A 52 6.02 4.23 6.85
C HIS A 52 5.04 4.34 5.68
N ASP A 53 4.97 5.53 5.08
CA ASP A 53 4.00 5.87 4.03
C ASP A 53 4.64 6.21 2.67
N LEU A 54 5.97 6.33 2.60
CA LEU A 54 6.65 6.81 1.40
C LEU A 54 6.33 5.96 0.16
N GLY A 55 6.54 4.64 0.25
CA GLY A 55 6.25 3.71 -0.84
C GLY A 55 4.77 3.66 -1.19
N LYS A 56 3.90 3.68 -0.16
CA LYS A 56 2.44 3.75 -0.31
C LYS A 56 2.01 4.99 -1.09
N ASN A 57 2.54 6.16 -0.76
CA ASN A 57 2.15 7.43 -1.37
C ASN A 57 2.64 7.53 -2.82
N ILE A 58 3.83 7.02 -3.13
CA ILE A 58 4.32 6.88 -4.51
C ILE A 58 3.37 5.96 -5.29
N PHE A 59 3.07 4.78 -4.75
CA PHE A 59 2.17 3.81 -5.38
C PHE A 59 0.76 4.40 -5.61
N SER A 60 0.20 5.09 -4.62
CA SER A 60 -1.08 5.81 -4.73
C SER A 60 -1.06 6.81 -5.87
N SER A 61 -0.01 7.63 -5.96
CA SER A 61 0.09 8.64 -7.03
C SER A 61 0.22 8.00 -8.41
N MET A 62 0.90 6.86 -8.53
CA MET A 62 1.01 6.14 -9.80
C MET A 62 -0.33 5.51 -10.21
N LEU A 63 -1.07 4.92 -9.27
CA LEU A 63 -2.42 4.43 -9.51
C LEU A 63 -3.38 5.55 -9.94
N GLU A 64 -3.36 6.70 -9.27
CA GLU A 64 -4.15 7.86 -9.65
C GLU A 64 -3.81 8.35 -11.07
N ALA A 65 -2.52 8.35 -11.45
CA ALA A 65 -2.07 8.72 -12.80
C ALA A 65 -2.57 7.76 -13.89
N GLU A 66 -2.78 6.49 -13.55
CA GLU A 66 -3.35 5.47 -14.43
C GLU A 66 -4.89 5.45 -14.43
N GLY A 67 -5.55 6.33 -13.66
CA GLY A 67 -7.00 6.49 -13.63
C GLY A 67 -7.74 5.65 -12.58
N PHE A 68 -7.03 5.02 -11.64
CA PHE A 68 -7.67 4.37 -10.49
C PHE A 68 -8.21 5.40 -9.50
N GLU A 69 -9.34 5.08 -8.88
CA GLU A 69 -9.78 5.76 -7.67
C GLU A 69 -9.09 5.11 -6.46
N VAL A 70 -8.20 5.84 -5.80
CA VAL A 70 -7.51 5.35 -4.61
C VAL A 70 -8.17 5.93 -3.36
N ILE A 71 -8.64 5.05 -2.48
CA ILE A 71 -9.10 5.39 -1.13
C ILE A 71 -7.97 4.99 -0.18
N ASP A 72 -7.17 5.98 0.23
CA ASP A 72 -6.04 5.80 1.15
C ASP A 72 -6.50 5.99 2.60
N LEU A 73 -6.35 4.93 3.41
CA LEU A 73 -6.66 4.89 4.83
C LEU A 73 -5.55 5.51 5.69
N GLY A 74 -4.41 5.84 5.09
CA GLY A 74 -3.25 6.38 5.79
C GLY A 74 -2.37 5.27 6.35
N THR A 75 -1.93 5.47 7.59
CA THR A 75 -0.95 4.63 8.27
C THR A 75 -1.47 4.12 9.61
N ASP A 76 -0.82 3.08 10.14
CA ASP A 76 -1.24 2.43 11.39
C ASP A 76 -2.71 1.96 11.34
N VAL A 77 -3.08 1.34 10.23
CA VAL A 77 -4.47 0.98 9.94
C VAL A 77 -4.79 -0.40 10.49
N ALA A 78 -5.72 -0.44 11.45
CA ALA A 78 -6.21 -1.68 12.05
C ALA A 78 -6.93 -2.59 11.02
N PRO A 79 -6.80 -3.93 11.13
CA PRO A 79 -7.50 -4.90 10.28
C PRO A 79 -9.02 -4.65 10.15
N LYS A 80 -9.65 -4.22 11.25
CA LYS A 80 -11.09 -3.90 11.28
C LYS A 80 -11.46 -2.76 10.34
N GLU A 81 -10.59 -1.75 10.21
CA GLU A 81 -10.86 -0.60 9.35
C GLU A 81 -10.85 -1.01 7.87
N PHE A 82 -9.91 -1.87 7.46
CA PHE A 82 -9.93 -2.47 6.13
C PHE A 82 -11.26 -3.20 5.87
N VAL A 83 -11.72 -4.05 6.80
CA VAL A 83 -13.00 -4.75 6.66
C VAL A 83 -14.19 -3.77 6.52
N VAL A 84 -14.26 -2.75 7.36
CA VAL A 84 -15.34 -1.75 7.35
C VAL A 84 -15.36 -1.01 6.01
N GLN A 85 -14.20 -0.57 5.54
CA GLN A 85 -14.09 0.21 4.31
C GLN A 85 -14.33 -0.67 3.09
N THR A 86 -13.80 -1.90 3.05
CA THR A 86 -14.09 -2.87 1.98
C THR A 86 -15.59 -3.11 1.83
N LYS A 87 -16.34 -3.25 2.95
CA LYS A 87 -17.82 -3.37 2.90
C LYS A 87 -18.50 -2.13 2.35
N LYS A 88 -18.01 -0.95 2.73
CA LYS A 88 -18.63 0.34 2.39
C LYS A 88 -18.41 0.73 0.93
N ILE A 89 -17.18 0.55 0.42
CA ILE A 89 -16.78 1.06 -0.90
C ILE A 89 -16.70 -0.03 -1.97
N GLN A 90 -16.71 -1.30 -1.58
CA GLN A 90 -16.61 -2.46 -2.47
C GLN A 90 -15.48 -2.32 -3.50
N PRO A 91 -14.22 -2.16 -3.05
CA PRO A 91 -13.10 -1.94 -3.95
C PRO A 91 -12.78 -3.24 -4.70
N GLN A 92 -12.27 -3.15 -5.92
CA GLN A 92 -11.76 -4.33 -6.63
C GLN A 92 -10.46 -4.83 -5.98
N ILE A 93 -9.68 -3.93 -5.38
CA ILE A 93 -8.34 -4.21 -4.87
C ILE A 93 -8.19 -3.66 -3.45
N VAL A 94 -7.65 -4.47 -2.55
CA VAL A 94 -7.12 -4.05 -1.24
C VAL A 94 -5.60 -4.16 -1.31
N ALA A 95 -4.91 -3.03 -1.14
CA ALA A 95 -3.47 -2.94 -1.16
C ALA A 95 -2.93 -2.56 0.24
N MET A 96 -1.93 -3.30 0.71
CA MET A 96 -1.33 -3.10 2.04
C MET A 96 0.17 -2.84 1.93
N SER A 97 0.65 -1.81 2.64
CA SER A 97 2.06 -1.45 2.73
C SER A 97 2.62 -1.77 4.13
N GLY A 98 3.87 -2.22 4.19
CA GLY A 98 4.58 -2.46 5.45
C GLY A 98 6.10 -2.61 5.27
N VAL A 99 6.87 -1.92 6.10
CA VAL A 99 8.34 -1.93 6.10
C VAL A 99 8.88 -2.79 7.23
N LEU A 100 8.20 -2.82 8.38
CA LEU A 100 8.64 -3.56 9.56
C LEU A 100 8.27 -5.06 9.44
N THR A 101 9.06 -5.92 10.07
CA THR A 101 8.75 -7.37 10.12
C THR A 101 7.41 -7.66 10.80
N LEU A 102 7.04 -6.85 11.79
CA LEU A 102 5.73 -6.91 12.45
C LEU A 102 4.56 -6.63 11.48
N ALA A 103 4.80 -5.90 10.39
CA ALA A 103 3.78 -5.60 9.40
C ALA A 103 3.28 -6.87 8.68
N VAL A 104 4.12 -7.91 8.55
CA VAL A 104 3.71 -9.21 7.95
C VAL A 104 2.57 -9.83 8.75
N GLU A 105 2.64 -9.80 10.08
CA GLU A 105 1.61 -10.34 10.95
C GLU A 105 0.33 -9.47 10.90
N SER A 106 0.46 -8.14 10.84
CA SER A 106 -0.67 -7.23 10.64
C SER A 106 -1.37 -7.43 9.29
N MET A 107 -0.61 -7.68 8.22
CA MET A 107 -1.16 -8.04 6.90
C MET A 107 -1.92 -9.37 6.96
N LYS A 108 -1.34 -10.40 7.61
CA LYS A 108 -2.00 -11.69 7.80
C LYS A 108 -3.34 -11.56 8.53
N LYS A 109 -3.35 -10.86 9.66
CA LYS A 109 -4.58 -10.56 10.42
C LYS A 109 -5.61 -9.81 9.58
N THR A 110 -5.18 -8.92 8.69
CA THR A 110 -6.09 -8.19 7.79
C THR A 110 -6.70 -9.12 6.75
N VAL A 111 -5.91 -10.00 6.12
CA VAL A 111 -6.44 -11.02 5.20
C VAL A 111 -7.39 -11.98 5.92
N ASP A 112 -7.03 -12.45 7.11
CA ASP A 112 -7.88 -13.34 7.91
C ASP A 112 -9.19 -12.67 8.32
N ALA A 113 -9.16 -11.38 8.65
CA ALA A 113 -10.36 -10.60 8.93
C ALA A 113 -11.24 -10.44 7.69
N LEU A 114 -10.67 -10.27 6.48
CA LEU A 114 -11.44 -10.28 5.23
C LEU A 114 -12.08 -11.66 4.99
N ILE A 115 -11.38 -12.76 5.28
CA ILE A 115 -11.90 -14.12 5.17
C ILE A 115 -13.06 -14.33 6.16
N SER A 116 -12.87 -13.99 7.43
CA SER A 116 -13.88 -14.23 8.48
C SER A 116 -15.18 -13.46 8.25
N HIS A 117 -15.13 -12.39 7.44
CA HIS A 117 -16.29 -11.59 7.06
C HIS A 117 -16.82 -11.90 5.65
N GLY A 118 -16.30 -12.93 4.97
CA GLY A 118 -16.74 -13.35 3.63
C GLY A 118 -16.42 -12.35 2.52
N LEU A 119 -15.41 -11.50 2.70
CA LEU A 119 -15.01 -10.45 1.76
C LEU A 119 -13.81 -10.85 0.90
N ARG A 120 -13.01 -11.83 1.35
CA ARG A 120 -11.73 -12.18 0.72
C ARG A 120 -11.85 -12.52 -0.76
N ASP A 121 -12.91 -13.22 -1.15
CA ASP A 121 -13.13 -13.66 -2.53
C ASP A 121 -13.65 -12.55 -3.45
N GLN A 122 -14.07 -11.41 -2.88
CA GLN A 122 -14.64 -10.27 -3.60
C GLN A 122 -13.57 -9.25 -4.02
N VAL A 123 -12.35 -9.38 -3.50
CA VAL A 123 -11.26 -8.42 -3.71
C VAL A 123 -9.96 -9.13 -4.07
N LYS A 124 -9.12 -8.44 -4.84
CA LYS A 124 -7.71 -8.82 -5.01
C LYS A 124 -6.86 -8.18 -3.94
N VAL A 125 -5.98 -8.96 -3.31
CA VAL A 125 -5.09 -8.48 -2.26
C VAL A 125 -3.67 -8.32 -2.82
N LEU A 126 -3.16 -7.09 -2.81
CA LEU A 126 -1.77 -6.77 -3.11
C LEU A 126 -1.05 -6.38 -1.82
N ILE A 127 0.14 -6.94 -1.60
CA ILE A 127 1.00 -6.56 -0.47
C ILE A 127 2.34 -6.04 -0.97
N GLY A 128 2.94 -5.13 -0.24
CA GLY A 128 4.27 -4.62 -0.58
C GLY A 128 4.99 -3.94 0.58
N GLY A 129 6.26 -3.65 0.33
CA GLY A 129 7.16 -3.02 1.28
C GLY A 129 8.27 -3.96 1.74
N ASN A 130 9.30 -3.40 2.36
CA ASN A 130 10.61 -4.05 2.49
C ASN A 130 10.60 -5.39 3.26
N ALA A 131 9.65 -5.58 4.17
CA ALA A 131 9.50 -6.83 4.92
C ALA A 131 8.81 -7.95 4.11
N VAL A 132 8.26 -7.66 2.93
CA VAL A 132 7.53 -8.61 2.10
C VAL A 132 8.47 -9.34 1.14
N ASN A 133 8.35 -10.66 1.14
CA ASN A 133 9.08 -11.58 0.27
C ASN A 133 8.20 -12.80 -0.02
N ARG A 134 8.75 -13.78 -0.74
CA ARG A 134 7.99 -14.96 -1.15
C ARG A 134 7.39 -15.75 0.02
N ILE A 135 8.12 -15.88 1.12
CA ILE A 135 7.69 -16.65 2.30
C ILE A 135 6.55 -15.91 3.01
N SER A 136 6.71 -14.61 3.27
CA SER A 136 5.65 -13.83 3.91
C SER A 136 4.42 -13.70 3.02
N PHE A 137 4.58 -13.62 1.70
CA PHE A 137 3.47 -13.66 0.74
C PHE A 137 2.61 -14.91 0.88
N GLU A 138 3.23 -16.09 0.89
CA GLU A 138 2.52 -17.37 1.03
C GLU A 138 1.83 -17.47 2.39
N TYR A 139 2.49 -17.02 3.46
CA TYR A 139 1.92 -16.98 4.80
C TYR A 139 0.69 -16.06 4.91
N ILE A 140 0.78 -14.85 4.33
CA ILE A 140 -0.28 -13.83 4.39
C ILE A 140 -1.54 -14.29 3.63
N GLY A 141 -1.38 -14.96 2.48
CA GLY A 141 -2.51 -15.36 1.62
C GLY A 141 -3.00 -14.25 0.68
N ALA A 142 -2.08 -13.39 0.22
CA ALA A 142 -2.37 -12.36 -0.79
C ALA A 142 -2.44 -12.94 -2.21
N ASP A 143 -2.92 -12.16 -3.18
CA ASP A 143 -2.96 -12.55 -4.61
C ASP A 143 -1.66 -12.22 -5.35
N ALA A 144 -0.95 -11.18 -4.92
CA ALA A 144 0.39 -10.84 -5.40
C ALA A 144 1.18 -10.07 -4.34
N PHE A 145 2.50 -10.04 -4.51
CA PHE A 145 3.37 -9.12 -3.77
C PHE A 145 4.34 -8.41 -4.71
N THR A 146 4.77 -7.21 -4.34
CA THR A 146 5.88 -6.52 -4.99
C THR A 146 6.54 -5.50 -4.05
N ASN A 147 7.82 -5.24 -4.27
CA ASN A 147 8.57 -4.20 -3.59
C ASN A 147 8.79 -2.96 -4.50
N CYS A 148 8.18 -2.97 -5.69
CA CYS A 148 8.30 -1.93 -6.71
C CYS A 148 6.90 -1.39 -7.06
N ALA A 149 6.71 -0.07 -6.97
CA ALA A 149 5.39 0.55 -7.17
C ALA A 149 4.86 0.41 -8.61
N ASP A 150 5.74 0.48 -9.60
CA ASP A 150 5.43 0.29 -11.02
C ASP A 150 4.92 -1.12 -11.33
N GLU A 151 5.56 -2.15 -10.78
CA GLU A 151 5.06 -3.53 -10.88
C GLU A 151 3.70 -3.69 -10.21
N GLY A 152 3.49 -3.04 -9.06
CA GLY A 152 2.21 -3.02 -8.36
C GLY A 152 1.08 -2.49 -9.24
N VAL A 153 1.34 -1.41 -9.98
CA VAL A 153 0.38 -0.82 -10.92
C VAL A 153 0.05 -1.81 -12.04
N VAL A 154 1.04 -2.55 -12.53
CA VAL A 154 0.82 -3.59 -13.56
C VAL A 154 -0.10 -4.70 -13.04
N TYR A 155 0.05 -5.15 -11.78
CA TYR A 155 -0.89 -6.10 -11.18
C TYR A 155 -2.31 -5.54 -11.10
N CYS A 156 -2.45 -4.30 -10.60
CA CYS A 156 -3.76 -3.67 -10.48
C CYS A 156 -4.47 -3.55 -11.83
N LYS A 157 -3.76 -3.10 -12.88
CA LYS A 157 -4.31 -3.01 -14.24
C LYS A 157 -4.73 -4.35 -14.78
N LYS A 158 -3.95 -5.41 -14.53
CA LYS A 158 -4.31 -6.78 -14.93
C LYS A 158 -5.60 -7.24 -14.26
N TRP A 159 -5.84 -6.89 -13.00
CA TRP A 159 -7.03 -7.35 -12.28
C TRP A 159 -8.33 -6.62 -12.62
N VAL A 160 -8.26 -5.36 -13.09
CA VAL A 160 -9.45 -4.58 -13.45
C VAL A 160 -9.77 -4.55 -14.94
N ASN A 161 -8.77 -4.82 -15.80
CA ASN A 161 -8.98 -4.98 -17.25
C ASN A 161 -9.22 -6.44 -17.65
N LEU A 162 -9.60 -7.28 -16.67
CA LEU A 162 -10.11 -8.64 -16.83
C LEU A 162 -11.60 -8.65 -16.51
#